data_AF-A0A9D6M401-F1
#
_entry.id   AF-A0A9D6M401-F1
#
_cell.length_a   1.000
_cell.length_b   1.000
_cell.length_c   1.000
_cell.angle_alpha   90.00
_cell.angle_beta   90.00
_cell.angle_gamma   90.00
#
_symmetry.space_group_name_H-M   'P 1'
#
loop_
_entity.id
_entity.type
_entity.pdbx_description
1 polymer ?
#
loop_
_entity_poly.entity_id
_entity_poly.type
_entity_poly.pdbx_seq_one_letter_code
_entity_poly.pdbx_strand_id
1 'polypeptide(L)'
;MKPHYYGSTFYNYPYMFGLLFGVGMYARAQSDLAKFKTEYDDLLSSTGMYDAAELASRFGIDIRQPDFWRASLDVIRADINRFEKLVDQKK
;
A
#
# COMPACT_ATOMS: atom_id res chain seq x y z
N MET A 1 -19.43 9.84 19.52
CA MET A 1 -19.52 10.16 18.07
C MET A 1 -18.12 10.08 17.49
N LYS A 2 -17.89 9.41 16.36
CA LYS A 2 -16.56 9.35 15.73
C LYS A 2 -16.38 10.60 14.83
N PRO A 3 -15.63 11.64 15.24
CA PRO A 3 -15.68 12.95 14.58
C PRO A 3 -15.26 12.92 13.11
N HIS A 4 -14.38 11.97 12.77
CA HIS A 4 -13.83 11.73 11.44
C HIS A 4 -14.81 11.16 10.41
N TYR A 5 -16.02 10.73 10.82
CA TYR A 5 -17.06 10.30 9.86
C TYR A 5 -17.98 11.45 9.42
N TYR A 6 -17.97 12.57 10.15
CA TYR A 6 -19.00 13.61 10.01
C TYR A 6 -18.43 15.04 9.91
N GLY A 7 -17.11 15.23 10.08
CA GLY A 7 -16.47 16.55 10.08
C GLY A 7 -16.02 17.06 8.70
N SER A 8 -15.39 16.21 7.87
CA SER A 8 -15.03 16.55 6.50
C SER A 8 -15.32 15.41 5.55
N THR A 9 -15.88 15.72 4.39
CA THR A 9 -16.00 14.80 3.26
C THR A 9 -14.61 14.25 2.91
N PHE A 10 -14.51 12.93 2.68
CA PHE A 10 -13.28 12.21 2.31
C PHE A 10 -12.18 12.03 3.37
N TYR A 11 -12.41 12.35 4.65
CA TYR A 11 -11.39 12.18 5.70
C TYR A 11 -10.80 10.77 5.82
N ASN A 12 -11.62 9.73 5.60
CA ASN A 12 -11.16 8.34 5.71
C ASN A 12 -10.33 7.89 4.50
N TYR A 13 -10.42 8.61 3.37
CA TYR A 13 -9.75 8.21 2.14
C TYR A 13 -8.22 8.17 2.27
N PRO A 14 -7.53 9.20 2.82
CA PRO A 14 -6.09 9.15 3.04
C PRO A 14 -5.61 7.96 3.88
N TYR A 15 -6.40 7.49 4.85
CA TYR A 15 -6.04 6.32 5.66
C TYR A 15 -6.07 5.03 4.84
N MET A 16 -7.15 4.80 4.11
CA MET A 16 -7.28 3.63 3.24
C MET A 16 -6.23 3.66 2.12
N PHE A 17 -6.07 4.83 1.49
CA PHE A 17 -5.07 5.05 0.44
C PHE A 17 -3.66 4.80 0.98
N GLY A 18 -3.28 5.45 2.08
CA GLY A 18 -1.95 5.33 2.67
C GLY A 18 -1.62 3.89 3.10
N LEU A 19 -2.59 3.20 3.71
CA LEU A 19 -2.45 1.78 4.06
C LEU A 19 -2.21 0.92 2.83
N LEU A 20 -3.11 0.97 1.85
CA LEU A 20 -3.01 0.12 0.66
C LEU A 20 -1.79 0.46 -0.20
N PHE A 21 -1.44 1.74 -0.31
CA PHE A 21 -0.25 2.19 -1.01
C PHE A 21 1.02 1.66 -0.34
N GLY A 22 1.13 1.81 0.99
CA GLY A 22 2.26 1.30 1.76
C GLY A 22 2.41 -0.23 1.65
N VAL A 23 1.30 -0.98 1.73
CA VAL A 23 1.32 -2.44 1.55
C VAL A 23 1.69 -2.82 0.10
N GLY A 24 1.26 -2.05 -0.90
CA GLY A 24 1.65 -2.25 -2.29
C GLY A 24 3.14 -2.00 -2.54
N MET A 25 3.70 -0.96 -1.90
CA MET A 25 5.14 -0.72 -1.91
C MET A 25 5.90 -1.88 -1.24
N TYR A 26 5.40 -2.40 -0.13
CA TYR A 26 5.96 -3.58 0.51
C TYR A 26 5.92 -4.83 -0.40
N ALA A 27 4.83 -5.05 -1.14
CA ALA A 27 4.75 -6.12 -2.13
C ALA A 27 5.86 -6.02 -3.20
N ARG A 28 6.17 -4.80 -3.66
CA ARG A 28 7.29 -4.57 -4.60
C ARG A 28 8.66 -4.79 -3.95
N ALA A 29 8.84 -4.38 -2.69
CA ALA A 29 10.09 -4.55 -1.96
C ALA A 29 10.50 -6.04 -1.83
N GLN A 30 9.52 -6.95 -1.80
CA GLN A 30 9.77 -8.40 -1.75
C GLN A 30 10.37 -8.97 -3.05
N SER A 31 10.21 -8.28 -4.19
CA SER A 31 10.71 -8.77 -5.49
C SER A 31 12.17 -8.40 -5.73
N ASP A 32 12.58 -7.17 -5.38
CA ASP A 32 13.96 -6.68 -5.50
C ASP A 32 14.22 -5.59 -4.45
N LEU A 33 14.74 -6.00 -3.29
CA LEU A 33 14.95 -5.11 -2.15
C LEU A 33 16.03 -4.04 -2.42
N ALA A 34 17.07 -4.41 -3.16
CA ALA A 34 18.20 -3.52 -3.43
C ALA A 34 17.77 -2.35 -4.32
N LYS A 35 17.07 -2.65 -5.41
CA LYS A 35 16.49 -1.64 -6.29
C LYS A 35 15.40 -0.83 -5.58
N PHE A 36 14.52 -1.51 -4.83
CA PHE A 36 13.45 -0.86 -4.09
C PHE A 36 13.95 0.20 -3.13
N LYS A 37 15.05 -0.03 -2.42
CA LYS A 37 15.57 0.95 -1.46
C LYS A 37 15.86 2.30 -2.11
N THR A 38 16.58 2.29 -3.24
CA THR A 38 16.92 3.51 -3.97
C THR A 38 15.68 4.19 -4.54
N GLU A 39 14.75 3.42 -5.12
CA GLU A 39 13.47 3.94 -5.62
C GLU A 39 12.61 4.52 -4.47
N TYR A 40 12.61 3.89 -3.31
CA TYR A 40 11.82 4.32 -2.16
C TYR A 40 12.37 5.61 -1.53
N ASP A 41 13.69 5.75 -1.44
CA ASP A 41 14.34 6.99 -0.98
C ASP A 41 13.97 8.18 -1.89
N ASP A 42 13.99 7.97 -3.22
CA ASP A 42 13.58 8.99 -4.20
C ASP A 42 12.08 9.34 -4.08
N LEU A 43 11.22 8.34 -3.86
CA LEU A 43 9.79 8.54 -3.65
C LEU A 43 9.51 9.39 -2.41
N LEU A 44 10.17 9.08 -1.29
CA LEU A 44 10.02 9.83 -0.05
C LEU A 44 10.53 11.26 -0.22
N SER A 45 11.65 11.46 -0.92
CA SER A 45 12.23 12.79 -1.15
C SER A 45 11.34 13.71 -2.00
N SER A 46 10.50 13.13 -2.86
CA SER A 46 9.61 13.84 -3.80
C SER A 46 8.15 13.90 -3.33
N THR A 47 7.84 13.35 -2.16
CA THR A 47 6.49 13.35 -1.59
C THR A 47 5.99 14.77 -1.35
N GLY A 48 4.77 15.08 -1.80
CA GLY A 48 4.16 16.40 -1.68
C GLY A 48 4.57 17.41 -2.76
N MET A 49 5.52 17.05 -3.64
CA MET A 49 5.89 17.87 -4.80
C MET A 49 5.01 17.62 -6.03
N TYR A 50 4.27 16.51 -6.03
CA TYR A 50 3.43 16.04 -7.14
C TYR A 50 2.09 15.50 -6.62
N ASP A 51 1.10 15.39 -7.50
CA ASP A 51 -0.08 14.59 -7.18
C ASP A 51 0.26 13.10 -7.06
N ALA A 52 -0.61 12.33 -6.39
CA ALA A 52 -0.33 10.94 -6.08
C ALA A 52 -0.11 10.05 -7.32
N ALA A 53 -0.82 10.33 -8.43
CA ALA A 53 -0.72 9.52 -9.63
C ALA A 53 0.57 9.84 -10.40
N GLU A 54 0.92 11.12 -10.51
CA GLU A 54 2.19 11.54 -11.08
C GLU A 54 3.36 11.00 -10.27
N LEU A 55 3.34 11.16 -8.94
CA LEU A 55 4.37 10.63 -8.06
C LEU A 55 4.56 9.13 -8.27
N ALA A 56 3.48 8.34 -8.18
CA ALA A 56 3.55 6.90 -8.34
C ALA A 56 4.06 6.47 -9.73
N SER A 57 3.68 7.18 -10.80
CA SER A 57 4.12 6.87 -12.16
C SER A 57 5.64 6.96 -12.35
N ARG A 58 6.31 7.86 -11.62
CA ARG A 58 7.78 8.00 -11.62
C ARG A 58 8.48 6.76 -11.07
N PHE A 59 7.78 5.94 -10.31
CA PHE A 59 8.24 4.65 -9.77
C PHE A 59 7.69 3.43 -10.54
N GLY A 60 7.15 3.67 -11.74
CA GLY A 60 6.57 2.62 -12.58
C GLY A 60 5.30 2.01 -11.98
N ILE A 61 4.53 2.80 -11.22
CA ILE A 61 3.26 2.37 -10.62
C ILE A 61 2.12 3.21 -11.22
N ASP A 62 1.15 2.55 -11.81
CA ASP A 62 -0.12 3.19 -12.18
C ASP A 62 -1.17 2.88 -11.10
N ILE A 63 -1.37 3.84 -10.19
CA ILE A 63 -2.38 3.75 -9.11
C ILE A 63 -3.82 3.86 -9.61
N ARG A 64 -4.04 4.14 -10.90
CA ARG A 64 -5.38 4.12 -11.50
C ARG A 64 -5.75 2.71 -11.99
N GLN A 65 -4.78 1.78 -12.04
CA GLN A 65 -5.04 0.38 -12.36
C GLN A 65 -5.37 -0.44 -11.12
N PRO A 66 -6.33 -1.37 -11.20
CA PRO A 66 -6.65 -2.29 -10.10
C PRO A 66 -5.48 -3.17 -9.65
N ASP A 67 -4.54 -3.47 -10.54
CA ASP A 67 -3.52 -4.49 -10.31
C ASP A 67 -2.54 -4.12 -9.19
N PHE A 68 -2.19 -2.83 -9.07
CA PHE A 68 -1.39 -2.36 -7.94
C PHE A 68 -2.10 -2.61 -6.60
N TRP A 69 -3.39 -2.29 -6.52
CA TRP A 69 -4.20 -2.46 -5.32
C TRP A 69 -4.47 -3.93 -4.99
N ARG A 70 -4.64 -4.77 -6.02
CA ARG A 70 -4.74 -6.23 -5.87
C ARG A 70 -3.47 -6.80 -5.24
N ALA A 71 -2.29 -6.37 -5.68
CA ALA A 71 -1.02 -6.79 -5.09
C ALA A 71 -0.94 -6.42 -3.58
N SER A 72 -1.45 -5.26 -3.18
CA SER A 72 -1.55 -4.91 -1.76
C SER A 72 -2.46 -5.86 -0.98
N LEU A 73 -3.63 -6.21 -1.54
CA LEU A 73 -4.58 -7.12 -0.91
C LEU A 73 -4.05 -8.57 -0.85
N ASP A 74 -3.21 -8.96 -1.80
CA ASP A 74 -2.61 -10.30 -1.85
C ASP A 74 -1.63 -10.53 -0.69
N VAL A 75 -0.93 -9.49 -0.23
CA VAL A 75 -0.12 -9.54 1.00
C VAL A 75 -0.98 -9.88 2.21
N ILE A 76 -2.10 -9.17 2.37
CA ILE A 76 -3.05 -9.40 3.47
C ILE A 76 -3.65 -10.81 3.37
N ARG A 77 -4.00 -11.26 2.15
CA ARG A 77 -4.50 -12.61 1.93
C ARG A 77 -3.47 -13.68 2.33
N ALA A 78 -2.19 -13.45 2.05
CA ALA A 78 -1.13 -14.36 2.45
C ALA A 78 -1.01 -14.46 3.99
N ASP A 79 -1.12 -13.33 4.70
CA ASP A 79 -1.11 -13.31 6.17
C ASP A 79 -2.33 -14.04 6.76
N ILE A 80 -3.52 -13.84 6.19
CA ILE A 80 -4.73 -14.57 6.59
C ILE A 80 -4.54 -16.08 6.40
N ASN A 81 -4.11 -16.50 5.20
CA ASN A 81 -3.86 -17.91 4.90
C ASN A 81 -2.80 -18.52 5.83
N ARG A 82 -1.78 -17.75 6.20
CA ARG A 82 -0.75 -18.17 7.17
C ARG A 82 -1.35 -18.37 8.55
N PHE A 83 -2.19 -17.44 9.00
CA PHE A 83 -2.86 -17.52 10.29
C PHE A 83 -3.77 -18.76 10.37
N GLU A 84 -4.60 -19.00 9.35
CA GLU A 84 -5.49 -20.18 9.29
C GLU A 84 -4.72 -21.49 9.42
N LYS A 85 -3.60 -21.64 8.67
CA LYS A 85 -2.73 -22.81 8.77
C LYS A 85 -2.16 -23.02 10.18
N LEU A 86 -1.73 -21.95 10.84
CA LEU A 86 -1.18 -22.03 12.20
C LEU A 86 -2.24 -22.41 13.24
N VAL A 87 -3.49 -22.01 13.04
CA VAL A 87 -4.60 -22.38 13.91
C VAL A 87 -4.96 -23.85 13.73
N ASP A 88 -5.01 -24.35 12.51
CA ASP A 88 -5.37 -25.75 12.24
C ASP A 88 -4.28 -26.74 12.68
N GLN A 89 -3.01 -26.34 12.68
CA GLN A 89 -1.90 -27.16 13.22
C GLN A 89 -1.93 -27.33 14.75
N LYS A 90 -2.70 -26.50 15.47
CA LYS A 90 -2.84 -26.56 16.93
C LYS A 90 -4.05 -27.39 17.39
N LYS A 91 -4.88 -27.86 16.45
CA LYS A 91 -5.96 -28.82 16.73
C LYS A 91 -5.41 -30.23 16.68
#